data_AF-Q1K2J7-F1
#
_entry.id   AF-Q1K2J7-F1
#
_cell.length_a   1.000
_cell.length_b   1.000
_cell.length_c   1.000
_cell.angle_alpha   90.00
_cell.angle_beta   90.00
_cell.angle_gamma   90.00
#
_symmetry.space_group_name_H-M   'P 1'
#
loop_
_entity.id
_entity.type
_entity.pdbx_description
1 polymer ?
#
loop_
_entity_poly.entity_id
_entity_poly.type
_entity_poly.pdbx_seq_one_letter_code
_entity_poly.pdbx_strand_id
1 'polypeptide(L)'
;MSCRLILVGGFLGAGKTTLLAETAHKLSLQGLKVGLITNDQATNLVDTRMLVRSGAGVAEVSGSCFCCNFQGLLDAMDQLKKTFDADIVLAEPVGSCTDLSATIIQPLKDKLQSKLLISPLTVLADPIKLGAILAGGTAGLHDDAAYIYRKQLEEADLILISKVDLLTLPMVDDLLIRVRKAFPSAIVQPLSAERNVGLDYWLDHVLHKTTAGNTLLDIDYDRYAEGEAVLGWLNARFELRTTAGTWRTFAEAIMTRLHHQFAERNLPIGHVKLIVESESQVLFANLTGTEIEPKIRGEMTSTPHATMTINARVETSPEELRQIIWQALQQSSDGINVYQEQWNCLKPGRPEPTYRYSELVA
;
A
#
# COMPACT_ATOMS: atom_id res chain seq x y z
N MET A 1 21.67 18.66 -7.41
CA MET A 1 21.58 17.79 -6.21
C MET A 1 21.11 16.42 -6.66
N SER A 2 21.69 15.35 -6.13
CA SER A 2 21.21 13.98 -6.32
C SER A 2 19.84 13.84 -5.64
N CYS A 3 18.88 13.25 -6.37
CA CYS A 3 17.56 12.94 -5.81
C CYS A 3 17.70 11.79 -4.81
N ARG A 4 16.91 11.79 -3.72
CA ARG A 4 16.86 10.68 -2.77
C ARG A 4 15.62 9.82 -2.99
N LEU A 5 15.78 8.52 -3.13
CA LEU A 5 14.70 7.55 -3.15
C LEU A 5 14.50 6.96 -1.76
N ILE A 6 13.26 6.95 -1.28
CA ILE A 6 12.82 6.22 -0.09
C ILE A 6 11.78 5.19 -0.54
N LEU A 7 12.17 3.91 -0.52
CA LEU A 7 11.28 2.80 -0.88
C LEU A 7 10.64 2.23 0.39
N VAL A 8 9.30 2.22 0.42
CA VAL A 8 8.51 1.78 1.57
C VAL A 8 7.69 0.56 1.17
N GLY A 9 8.16 -0.63 1.50
CA GLY A 9 7.46 -1.91 1.33
C GLY A 9 6.54 -2.24 2.50
N GLY A 10 5.95 -3.43 2.45
CA GLY A 10 5.06 -3.97 3.49
C GLY A 10 3.76 -4.52 2.93
N PHE A 11 3.16 -5.44 3.68
CA PHE A 11 2.02 -6.20 3.20
C PHE A 11 0.78 -5.34 2.96
N LEU A 12 -0.21 -5.90 2.26
CA LEU A 12 -1.47 -5.23 1.97
C LEU A 12 -2.16 -4.75 3.26
N GLY A 13 -2.54 -3.46 3.26
CA GLY A 13 -3.19 -2.82 4.41
C GLY A 13 -2.25 -2.34 5.52
N ALA A 14 -0.91 -2.46 5.38
CA ALA A 14 0.04 -2.07 6.42
C ALA A 14 0.13 -0.56 6.69
N GLY A 15 -0.43 0.30 5.82
CA GLY A 15 -0.43 1.76 5.99
C GLY A 15 0.64 2.53 5.20
N LYS A 16 1.20 1.92 4.14
CA LYS A 16 2.23 2.51 3.27
C LYS A 16 1.83 3.88 2.71
N THR A 17 0.71 3.95 1.98
CA THR A 17 0.20 5.19 1.39
C THR A 17 -0.01 6.30 2.43
N THR A 18 -0.50 5.95 3.63
CA THR A 18 -0.66 6.92 4.74
C THR A 18 0.69 7.44 5.22
N LEU A 19 1.69 6.56 5.40
CA LEU A 19 3.04 7.01 5.74
C LEU A 19 3.61 7.94 4.66
N LEU A 20 3.47 7.58 3.38
CA LEU A 20 3.92 8.43 2.26
C LEU A 20 3.28 9.82 2.30
N ALA A 21 1.96 9.90 2.51
CA ALA A 21 1.23 11.16 2.57
C ALA A 21 1.71 12.06 3.72
N GLU A 22 1.79 11.53 4.94
CA GLU A 22 2.24 12.27 6.13
C GLU A 22 3.71 12.70 6.01
N THR A 23 4.54 11.83 5.43
CA THR A 23 5.95 12.12 5.17
C THR A 23 6.11 13.24 4.15
N ALA A 24 5.39 13.18 3.03
CA ALA A 24 5.42 14.21 2.01
C ALA A 24 4.96 15.55 2.58
N HIS A 25 3.84 15.57 3.31
CA HIS A 25 3.35 16.78 3.98
C HIS A 25 4.41 17.39 4.89
N LYS A 26 5.01 16.58 5.77
CA LYS A 26 6.03 17.04 6.72
C LYS A 26 7.28 17.60 6.04
N LEU A 27 7.80 16.92 5.02
CA LEU A 27 8.98 17.37 4.28
C LEU A 27 8.69 18.62 3.45
N SER A 28 7.48 18.75 2.89
CA SER A 28 7.06 19.97 2.19
C SER A 28 6.96 21.18 3.11
N LEU A 29 6.56 21.02 4.38
CA LEU A 29 6.63 22.09 5.39
C LEU A 29 8.08 22.53 5.69
N GLN A 30 9.07 21.68 5.39
CA GLN A 30 10.50 22.01 5.48
C GLN A 30 11.06 22.60 4.18
N GLY A 31 10.20 22.85 3.18
CA GLY A 31 10.57 23.43 1.89
C GLY A 31 11.11 22.42 0.87
N LEU A 32 11.04 21.11 1.15
CA LEU A 32 11.48 20.06 0.23
C LEU A 32 10.40 19.71 -0.79
N LYS A 33 10.80 19.51 -2.05
CA LYS A 33 9.91 19.05 -3.11
C LYS A 33 9.86 17.53 -3.10
N VAL A 34 8.71 16.98 -2.69
CA VAL A 34 8.52 15.53 -2.59
C VAL A 34 7.71 15.02 -3.78
N GLY A 35 8.29 14.04 -4.48
CA GLY A 35 7.60 13.22 -5.46
C GLY A 35 7.10 11.91 -4.81
N LEU A 36 5.97 11.41 -5.27
CA LEU A 36 5.32 10.19 -4.79
C LEU A 36 5.09 9.25 -5.98
N ILE A 37 5.50 7.98 -5.84
CA ILE A 37 5.23 6.94 -6.83
C ILE A 37 4.40 5.84 -6.18
N THR A 38 3.20 5.63 -6.69
CA THR A 38 2.32 4.50 -6.33
C THR A 38 2.47 3.37 -7.35
N ASN A 39 2.25 2.14 -6.89
CA ASN A 39 2.32 0.96 -7.75
C ASN A 39 1.27 -0.07 -7.40
N ASP A 40 0.67 -0.62 -8.45
CA ASP A 40 -0.34 -1.67 -8.36
C ASP A 40 -0.41 -2.43 -9.70
N GLN A 41 -1.02 -3.61 -9.70
CA GLN A 41 -1.22 -4.42 -10.90
C GLN A 41 -2.42 -3.95 -11.74
N ALA A 42 -3.22 -3.01 -11.26
CA ALA A 42 -4.34 -2.41 -11.99
C ALA A 42 -4.27 -0.87 -12.02
N THR A 43 -4.96 -0.25 -12.97
CA THR A 43 -5.08 1.22 -13.09
C THR A 43 -6.18 1.76 -12.18
N ASN A 44 -6.31 3.09 -12.07
CA ASN A 44 -7.31 3.80 -11.25
C ASN A 44 -7.15 3.54 -9.75
N LEU A 45 -5.98 3.89 -9.22
CA LEU A 45 -5.67 3.69 -7.82
C LEU A 45 -6.29 4.76 -6.93
N VAL A 46 -7.00 4.29 -5.90
CA VAL A 46 -7.47 5.13 -4.80
C VAL A 46 -6.29 5.85 -4.14
N ASP A 47 -5.15 5.18 -4.04
CA ASP A 47 -3.92 5.74 -3.46
C ASP A 47 -3.38 6.92 -4.26
N THR A 48 -3.25 6.79 -5.58
CA THR A 48 -2.85 7.90 -6.46
C THR A 48 -3.80 9.08 -6.28
N ARG A 49 -5.12 8.83 -6.26
CA ARG A 49 -6.13 9.89 -6.08
C ARG A 49 -6.09 10.55 -4.70
N MET A 50 -5.73 9.79 -3.67
CA MET A 50 -5.48 10.33 -2.33
C MET A 50 -4.26 11.25 -2.33
N LEU A 51 -3.15 10.80 -2.90
CA LEU A 51 -1.87 11.52 -2.86
C LEU A 51 -1.84 12.77 -3.74
N VAL A 52 -2.56 12.80 -4.87
CA VAL A 52 -2.64 14.01 -5.72
C VAL A 52 -3.17 15.22 -4.93
N ARG A 53 -3.97 14.98 -3.88
CA ARG A 53 -4.53 16.02 -3.02
C ARG A 53 -3.55 16.54 -1.96
N SER A 54 -2.38 15.93 -1.79
CA SER A 54 -1.37 16.36 -0.82
C SER A 54 -0.51 17.55 -1.31
N GLY A 55 -0.64 17.95 -2.58
CA GLY A 55 0.18 18.97 -3.22
C GLY A 55 1.57 18.49 -3.64
N ALA A 56 1.88 17.20 -3.47
CA ALA A 56 3.10 16.57 -3.97
C ALA A 56 2.99 16.26 -5.47
N GLY A 57 4.14 16.11 -6.13
CA GLY A 57 4.18 15.52 -7.47
C GLY A 57 3.85 14.03 -7.38
N VAL A 58 2.86 13.54 -8.12
CA VAL A 58 2.46 12.12 -8.07
C VAL A 58 2.61 11.47 -9.44
N ALA A 59 3.24 10.31 -9.47
CA ALA A 59 3.31 9.42 -10.61
C ALA A 59 2.77 8.03 -10.23
N GLU A 60 2.24 7.30 -11.21
CA GLU A 60 1.70 5.96 -11.02
C GLU A 60 2.43 5.01 -11.98
N VAL A 61 2.90 3.88 -11.47
CA VAL A 61 3.29 2.73 -12.30
C VAL A 61 2.21 1.68 -12.12
N SER A 62 1.45 1.36 -13.16
CA SER A 62 0.35 0.39 -13.06
C SER A 62 0.48 -0.72 -14.11
N GLY A 63 -0.29 -1.79 -13.92
CA GLY A 63 -0.30 -2.97 -14.80
C GLY A 63 0.86 -3.95 -14.56
N SER A 64 1.75 -3.66 -13.62
CA SER A 64 2.91 -4.50 -13.28
C SER A 64 3.56 -4.01 -11.98
N CYS A 65 4.18 -4.90 -11.20
CA CYS A 65 4.99 -4.49 -10.05
C CYS A 65 6.31 -3.84 -10.51
N PHE A 66 6.88 -2.92 -9.72
CA PHE A 66 8.17 -2.29 -10.03
C PHE A 66 9.25 -3.29 -10.44
N CYS A 67 9.30 -4.48 -9.84
CA CYS A 67 10.33 -5.47 -10.14
C CYS A 67 10.19 -6.04 -11.55
N CYS A 68 8.96 -6.17 -12.06
CA CYS A 68 8.65 -6.66 -13.41
C CYS A 68 8.69 -5.54 -14.46
N ASN A 69 8.50 -4.29 -14.03
CA ASN A 69 8.57 -3.09 -14.86
C ASN A 69 9.54 -2.07 -14.28
N PHE A 70 10.82 -2.45 -14.27
CA PHE A 70 11.87 -1.59 -13.73
C PHE A 70 11.98 -0.27 -14.51
N GLN A 71 11.79 -0.30 -15.83
CA GLN A 71 11.82 0.90 -16.66
C GLN A 71 10.69 1.88 -16.31
N GLY A 72 9.49 1.38 -16.02
CA GLY A 72 8.38 2.22 -15.57
C GLY A 72 8.67 2.96 -14.26
N LEU A 73 9.39 2.33 -13.32
CA LEU A 73 9.88 3.01 -12.11
C LEU A 73 10.86 4.13 -12.47
N LEU A 74 11.82 3.87 -13.36
CA LEU A 74 12.78 4.89 -13.81
C LEU A 74 12.08 6.06 -14.50
N ASP A 75 11.12 5.77 -15.39
CA ASP A 75 10.38 6.78 -16.14
C ASP A 75 9.54 7.67 -15.20
N ALA A 76 8.91 7.08 -14.18
CA ALA A 76 8.16 7.81 -13.16
C ALA A 76 9.07 8.72 -12.32
N MET A 77 10.26 8.23 -11.93
CA MET A 77 11.26 9.03 -11.22
C MET A 77 11.76 10.20 -12.07
N ASP A 78 12.05 9.93 -13.35
CA ASP A 78 12.47 10.95 -14.32
C ASP A 78 11.38 12.00 -14.56
N GLN A 79 10.12 11.58 -14.66
CA GLN A 79 8.97 12.47 -14.79
C GLN A 79 8.89 13.41 -13.59
N LEU A 80 8.93 12.86 -12.37
CA LEU A 80 8.89 13.67 -11.14
C LEU A 80 10.08 14.61 -11.05
N LYS A 81 11.27 14.18 -11.49
CA LYS A 81 12.44 15.05 -11.51
C LYS A 81 12.31 16.17 -12.54
N LYS A 82 11.76 15.91 -13.73
CA LYS A 82 11.63 16.92 -14.81
C LYS A 82 10.48 17.89 -14.57
N THR A 83 9.35 17.41 -14.08
CA THR A 83 8.10 18.20 -13.99
C THR A 83 7.90 18.85 -12.62
N PHE A 84 8.38 18.23 -11.56
CA PHE A 84 8.22 18.71 -10.18
C PHE A 84 9.54 19.12 -9.53
N ASP A 85 10.68 18.85 -10.18
CA ASP A 85 12.02 19.07 -9.62
C ASP A 85 12.18 18.44 -8.24
N ALA A 86 11.69 17.20 -8.09
CA ALA A 86 11.71 16.51 -6.81
C ALA A 86 13.14 16.40 -6.22
N ASP A 87 13.25 16.71 -4.93
CA ASP A 87 14.45 16.48 -4.11
C ASP A 87 14.45 15.05 -3.56
N ILE A 88 13.24 14.58 -3.21
CA ILE A 88 12.99 13.27 -2.62
C ILE A 88 11.85 12.61 -3.39
N VAL A 89 12.03 11.34 -3.72
CA VAL A 89 10.97 10.47 -4.24
C VAL A 89 10.65 9.42 -3.18
N LEU A 90 9.40 9.39 -2.73
CA LEU A 90 8.87 8.27 -1.94
C LEU A 90 8.16 7.31 -2.90
N ALA A 91 8.49 6.03 -2.83
CA ALA A 91 7.87 5.01 -3.67
C ALA A 91 7.29 3.89 -2.81
N GLU A 92 6.03 3.51 -3.09
CA GLU A 92 5.43 2.30 -2.55
C GLU A 92 5.29 1.24 -3.64
N PRO A 93 5.96 0.07 -3.51
CA PRO A 93 5.71 -1.06 -4.39
C PRO A 93 4.36 -1.70 -4.05
N VAL A 94 3.91 -2.59 -4.95
CA VAL A 94 2.72 -3.41 -4.70
C VAL A 94 2.84 -4.13 -3.35
N GLY A 95 1.77 -4.12 -2.54
CA GLY A 95 1.81 -4.69 -1.19
C GLY A 95 1.97 -6.21 -1.12
N SER A 96 1.84 -6.92 -2.25
CA SER A 96 2.14 -8.34 -2.39
C SER A 96 3.54 -8.61 -2.95
N CYS A 97 4.37 -7.60 -3.19
CA CYS A 97 5.73 -7.79 -3.71
C CYS A 97 6.77 -8.01 -2.61
N THR A 98 7.71 -8.92 -2.85
CA THR A 98 8.92 -9.16 -2.05
C THR A 98 10.13 -9.31 -2.98
N ASP A 99 11.31 -9.56 -2.43
CA ASP A 99 12.59 -9.61 -3.14
C ASP A 99 13.01 -8.25 -3.74
N LEU A 100 12.53 -7.16 -3.15
CA LEU A 100 12.80 -5.79 -3.55
C LEU A 100 14.28 -5.46 -3.43
N SER A 101 14.99 -6.04 -2.45
CA SER A 101 16.43 -5.85 -2.32
C SER A 101 17.17 -6.32 -3.58
N ALA A 102 16.92 -7.55 -4.03
CA ALA A 102 17.57 -8.16 -5.19
C ALA A 102 17.07 -7.60 -6.53
N THR A 103 15.80 -7.22 -6.61
CA THR A 103 15.14 -6.89 -7.89
C THR A 103 14.98 -5.39 -8.15
N ILE A 104 15.06 -4.55 -7.11
CA ILE A 104 14.94 -3.08 -7.22
C ILE A 104 16.19 -2.40 -6.70
N ILE A 105 16.60 -2.66 -5.46
CA ILE A 105 17.66 -1.90 -4.82
C ILE A 105 19.02 -2.18 -5.46
N GLN A 106 19.43 -3.44 -5.64
CA GLN A 106 20.72 -3.73 -6.27
C GLN A 106 20.81 -3.21 -7.72
N PRO A 107 19.78 -3.39 -8.59
CA PRO A 107 19.80 -2.78 -9.92
C PRO A 107 19.83 -1.25 -9.90
N LEU A 108 19.12 -0.59 -8.99
CA LEU A 108 19.17 0.87 -8.86
C LEU A 108 20.57 1.34 -8.40
N LYS A 109 21.20 0.61 -7.47
CA LYS A 109 22.59 0.87 -7.10
C LYS A 109 23.46 0.77 -8.34
N ASP A 110 23.54 -0.39 -8.99
CA ASP A 110 24.37 -0.63 -10.18
C ASP A 110 24.20 0.46 -11.25
N LYS A 111 22.96 0.80 -11.57
CA LYS A 111 22.63 1.65 -12.73
C LYS A 111 22.64 3.14 -12.44
N LEU A 112 22.47 3.55 -11.18
CA LEU A 112 22.29 4.97 -10.80
C LEU A 112 23.23 5.46 -9.69
N GLN A 113 24.33 4.75 -9.39
CA GLN A 113 25.27 5.04 -8.28
C GLN A 113 25.57 6.53 -8.04
N SER A 114 25.78 7.33 -9.09
CA SER A 114 26.16 8.74 -8.98
C SER A 114 24.99 9.74 -9.07
N LYS A 115 23.79 9.27 -9.38
CA LYS A 115 22.62 10.11 -9.68
C LYS A 115 21.54 10.03 -8.61
N LEU A 116 21.53 8.95 -7.82
CA LEU A 116 20.46 8.64 -6.88
C LEU A 116 21.03 8.24 -5.52
N LEU A 117 20.52 8.87 -4.45
CA LEU A 117 20.74 8.41 -3.09
C LEU A 117 19.61 7.44 -2.73
N ILE A 118 19.94 6.19 -2.40
CA ILE A 118 18.94 5.19 -2.05
C ILE A 118 18.92 5.05 -0.53
N SER A 119 17.75 5.26 0.06
CA SER A 119 17.56 5.12 1.50
C SER A 119 17.32 3.64 1.85
N PRO A 120 17.59 3.22 3.10
CA PRO A 120 17.42 1.83 3.49
C PRO A 120 15.99 1.32 3.27
N LEU A 121 15.85 0.04 2.93
CA LEU A 121 14.57 -0.61 2.65
C LEU A 121 13.70 -0.63 3.92
N THR A 122 12.64 0.17 3.90
CA THR A 122 11.67 0.23 4.99
C THR A 122 10.52 -0.72 4.67
N VAL A 123 10.13 -1.57 5.63
CA VAL A 123 8.97 -2.47 5.51
C VAL A 123 8.00 -2.21 6.66
N LEU A 124 6.76 -1.87 6.32
CA LEU A 124 5.69 -1.69 7.31
C LEU A 124 5.05 -3.02 7.67
N ALA A 125 4.83 -3.21 8.96
CA ALA A 125 4.19 -4.37 9.52
C ALA A 125 2.94 -3.95 10.31
N ASP A 126 1.77 -4.43 9.89
CA ASP A 126 0.54 -4.30 10.66
C ASP A 126 0.64 -5.15 11.93
N PRO A 127 0.40 -4.60 13.13
CA PRO A 127 0.69 -5.28 14.38
C PRO A 127 -0.16 -6.53 14.61
N ILE A 128 -1.42 -6.53 14.12
CA ILE A 128 -2.32 -7.67 14.27
C ILE A 128 -1.81 -8.83 13.43
N LYS A 129 -1.52 -8.57 12.14
CA LYS A 129 -0.98 -9.60 11.24
C LYS A 129 0.41 -10.07 11.70
N LEU A 130 1.27 -9.14 12.12
CA LEU A 130 2.62 -9.41 12.59
C LEU A 130 2.61 -10.34 13.81
N GLY A 131 1.73 -10.10 14.78
CA GLY A 131 1.62 -10.93 15.98
C GLY A 131 1.35 -12.40 15.67
N ALA A 132 0.47 -12.67 14.70
CA ALA A 132 0.14 -14.02 14.24
C ALA A 132 1.29 -14.68 13.45
N ILE A 133 1.95 -13.93 12.56
CA ILE A 133 3.13 -14.42 11.82
C ILE A 133 4.26 -14.82 12.78
N LEU A 134 4.54 -13.99 13.79
CA LEU A 134 5.54 -14.27 14.82
C LEU A 134 5.18 -15.46 15.72
N ALA A 135 3.91 -15.85 15.77
CA ALA A 135 3.46 -17.05 16.48
C ALA A 135 3.49 -18.31 15.61
N GLY A 136 3.97 -18.22 14.36
CA GLY A 136 4.01 -19.31 13.40
C GLY A 136 2.72 -19.53 12.61
N GLY A 137 1.70 -18.70 12.82
CA GLY A 137 0.46 -18.74 12.05
C GLY A 137 0.56 -17.97 10.72
N THR A 138 -0.58 -17.82 10.03
CA THR A 138 -0.67 -17.15 8.73
C THR A 138 -1.36 -15.78 8.78
N ALA A 139 -1.77 -15.32 9.98
CA ALA A 139 -2.63 -14.15 10.15
C ALA A 139 -3.98 -14.25 9.42
N GLY A 140 -4.50 -15.48 9.27
CA GLY A 140 -5.73 -15.74 8.52
C GLY A 140 -5.56 -15.70 7.01
N LEU A 141 -4.34 -15.54 6.49
CA LEU A 141 -4.04 -15.57 5.06
C LEU A 141 -3.81 -17.02 4.59
N HIS A 142 -3.89 -17.23 3.28
CA HIS A 142 -3.29 -18.40 2.63
C HIS A 142 -1.82 -18.56 3.01
N ASP A 143 -1.33 -19.79 3.11
CA ASP A 143 0.06 -20.08 3.50
C ASP A 143 1.09 -19.39 2.61
N ASP A 144 0.81 -19.30 1.31
CA ASP A 144 1.68 -18.66 0.32
C ASP A 144 1.61 -17.12 0.35
N ALA A 145 0.45 -16.55 0.69
CA ALA A 145 0.36 -15.11 0.95
C ALA A 145 1.09 -14.74 2.26
N ALA A 146 1.00 -15.59 3.29
CA ALA A 146 1.77 -15.44 4.52
C ALA A 146 3.28 -15.63 4.28
N TYR A 147 3.68 -16.47 3.33
CA TYR A 147 5.08 -16.61 2.90
C TYR A 147 5.62 -15.29 2.34
N ILE A 148 4.89 -14.62 1.44
CA ILE A 148 5.27 -13.29 0.93
C ILE A 148 5.47 -12.31 2.09
N TYR A 149 4.52 -12.26 3.04
CA TYR A 149 4.63 -11.33 4.17
C TYR A 149 5.87 -11.60 5.02
N ARG A 150 6.21 -12.87 5.28
CA ARG A 150 7.46 -13.22 6.00
C ARG A 150 8.69 -12.76 5.21
N LYS A 151 8.74 -13.00 3.90
CA LYS A 151 9.87 -12.58 3.05
C LYS A 151 10.06 -11.07 2.99
N GLN A 152 8.98 -10.29 2.98
CA GLN A 152 9.06 -8.83 3.12
C GLN A 152 9.75 -8.42 4.43
N LEU A 153 9.46 -9.09 5.55
CA LEU A 153 10.09 -8.78 6.84
C LEU A 153 11.57 -9.21 6.87
N GLU A 154 11.89 -10.36 6.27
CA GLU A 154 13.26 -10.90 6.22
C GLU A 154 14.22 -10.02 5.39
N GLU A 155 13.75 -9.38 4.31
CA GLU A 155 14.60 -8.54 3.45
C GLU A 155 14.80 -7.11 3.96
N ALA A 156 14.04 -6.70 4.98
CA ALA A 156 13.98 -5.31 5.42
C ALA A 156 15.28 -4.84 6.10
N ASP A 157 15.70 -3.61 5.80
CA ASP A 157 16.72 -2.91 6.60
C ASP A 157 16.09 -2.26 7.84
N LEU A 158 14.86 -1.75 7.69
CA LEU A 158 14.03 -1.25 8.78
C LEU A 158 12.65 -1.90 8.75
N ILE A 159 12.18 -2.35 9.92
CA ILE A 159 10.81 -2.78 10.14
C ILE A 159 10.10 -1.73 10.98
N LEU A 160 9.04 -1.14 10.42
CA LEU A 160 8.16 -0.24 11.16
C LEU A 160 6.89 -0.99 11.56
N ILE A 161 6.69 -1.17 12.87
CA ILE A 161 5.42 -1.67 13.40
C ILE A 161 4.44 -0.51 13.30
N SER A 162 3.52 -0.55 12.34
CA SER A 162 2.60 0.55 12.07
C SER A 162 1.41 0.54 13.01
N LYS A 163 0.56 1.57 12.95
CA LYS A 163 -0.73 1.66 13.67
C LYS A 163 -0.61 1.40 15.18
N VAL A 164 0.51 1.77 15.81
CA VAL A 164 0.73 1.54 17.25
C VAL A 164 -0.23 2.33 18.13
N ASP A 165 -0.93 3.32 17.57
CA ASP A 165 -2.06 4.02 18.21
C ASP A 165 -3.26 3.12 18.49
N LEU A 166 -3.33 1.93 17.88
CA LEU A 166 -4.35 0.92 18.15
C LEU A 166 -3.96 -0.06 19.27
N LEU A 167 -2.75 0.08 19.82
CA LEU A 167 -2.19 -0.81 20.82
C LEU A 167 -1.95 -0.10 22.14
N THR A 168 -1.95 -0.88 23.22
CA THR A 168 -1.44 -0.41 24.52
C THR A 168 0.10 -0.45 24.52
N LEU A 169 0.74 0.39 25.34
CA LEU A 169 2.20 0.43 25.44
C LEU A 169 2.82 -0.96 25.74
N PRO A 170 2.30 -1.78 26.67
CA PRO A 170 2.84 -3.13 26.91
C PRO A 170 2.77 -4.05 25.68
N MET A 171 1.74 -3.92 24.85
CA MET A 171 1.61 -4.70 23.61
C MET A 171 2.63 -4.25 22.55
N VAL A 172 2.89 -2.94 22.46
CA VAL A 172 3.94 -2.40 21.58
C VAL A 172 5.31 -2.91 22.00
N ASP A 173 5.62 -2.87 23.30
CA ASP A 173 6.90 -3.33 23.85
C ASP A 173 7.12 -4.83 23.60
N ASP A 174 6.10 -5.67 23.86
CA ASP A 174 6.16 -7.11 23.56
C ASP A 174 6.43 -7.38 22.07
N LEU A 175 5.68 -6.72 21.18
CA LEU A 175 5.88 -6.87 19.73
C LEU A 175 7.29 -6.43 19.31
N LEU A 176 7.80 -5.30 19.82
CA LEU A 176 9.16 -4.86 19.51
C LEU A 176 10.21 -5.90 19.92
N ILE A 177 10.07 -6.51 21.10
CA ILE A 177 10.98 -7.58 21.57
C ILE A 177 10.92 -8.78 20.63
N ARG A 178 9.71 -9.24 20.30
CA ARG A 178 9.52 -10.43 19.44
C ARG A 178 10.03 -10.22 18.03
N VAL A 179 9.78 -9.05 17.43
CA VAL A 179 10.24 -8.71 16.08
C VAL A 179 11.76 -8.61 16.04
N ARG A 180 12.40 -7.94 17.01
CA ARG A 180 13.87 -7.85 17.08
C ARG A 180 14.53 -9.22 17.24
N LYS A 181 13.89 -10.13 17.97
CA LYS A 181 14.36 -11.52 18.11
C LYS A 181 14.23 -12.29 16.80
N ALA A 182 13.13 -12.11 16.07
CA ALA A 182 12.87 -12.80 14.81
C ALA A 182 13.71 -12.27 13.64
N PHE A 183 13.96 -10.96 13.61
CA PHE A 183 14.65 -10.25 12.53
C PHE A 183 15.82 -9.41 13.09
N PRO A 184 16.92 -10.06 13.52
CA PRO A 184 18.02 -9.39 14.22
C PRO A 184 18.85 -8.44 13.34
N SER A 185 18.78 -8.60 12.01
CA SER A 185 19.45 -7.73 11.04
C SER A 185 18.73 -6.40 10.81
N ALA A 186 17.43 -6.33 11.09
CA ALA A 186 16.61 -5.17 10.83
C ALA A 186 16.55 -4.22 12.04
N ILE A 187 16.53 -2.92 11.77
CA ILE A 187 16.20 -1.91 12.80
C ILE A 187 14.68 -1.90 12.99
N VAL A 188 14.21 -2.10 14.21
CA VAL A 188 12.76 -2.19 14.50
C VAL A 188 12.28 -1.01 15.32
N GLN A 189 11.26 -0.31 14.81
CA GLN A 189 10.71 0.91 15.41
C GLN A 189 9.16 0.90 15.43
N PRO A 190 8.51 1.45 16.48
CA PRO A 190 7.07 1.67 16.48
C PRO A 190 6.70 2.94 15.68
N LEU A 191 5.56 2.91 15.00
CA LEU A 191 5.09 4.03 14.16
C LEU A 191 3.56 4.17 14.24
N SER A 192 3.09 5.41 14.40
CA SER A 192 1.75 5.82 13.98
C SER A 192 1.88 7.05 13.10
N ALA A 193 1.70 6.89 11.78
CA ALA A 193 1.74 8.01 10.84
C ALA A 193 0.66 9.04 11.17
N GLU A 194 -0.56 8.60 11.48
CA GLU A 194 -1.71 9.46 11.77
C GLU A 194 -1.55 10.27 13.05
N ARG A 195 -0.87 9.70 14.06
CA ARG A 195 -0.58 10.40 15.33
C ARG A 195 0.79 11.04 15.35
N ASN A 196 1.53 10.97 14.24
CA ASN A 196 2.89 11.46 14.11
C ASN A 196 3.83 10.90 15.20
N VAL A 197 3.63 9.62 15.59
CA VAL A 197 4.45 8.92 16.57
C VAL A 197 5.52 8.12 15.83
N GLY A 198 6.79 8.32 16.18
CA GLY A 198 7.94 7.61 15.59
C GLY A 198 8.37 8.12 14.20
N LEU A 199 7.59 9.01 13.57
CA LEU A 199 7.85 9.50 12.21
C LEU A 199 9.20 10.23 12.11
N ASP A 200 9.50 11.11 13.08
CA ASP A 200 10.73 11.92 13.06
C ASP A 200 11.98 11.06 13.22
N TYR A 201 11.89 10.02 14.06
CA TYR A 201 12.98 9.09 14.28
C TYR A 201 13.24 8.22 13.05
N TRP A 202 12.18 7.77 12.37
CA TRP A 202 12.31 7.05 11.10
C TRP A 202 12.86 7.97 9.99
N LEU A 203 12.35 9.20 9.87
CA LEU A 203 12.81 10.19 8.90
C LEU A 203 14.31 10.47 9.03
N ASP A 204 14.80 10.63 10.26
CA ASP A 204 16.23 10.82 10.52
C ASP A 204 17.06 9.64 9.96
N HIS A 205 16.57 8.40 10.10
CA HIS A 205 17.25 7.23 9.57
C HIS A 205 17.28 7.23 8.03
N VAL A 206 16.15 7.47 7.37
CA VAL A 206 16.05 7.37 5.91
C VAL A 206 16.64 8.57 5.18
N LEU A 207 16.73 9.75 5.81
CA LEU A 207 17.34 10.93 5.20
C LEU A 207 18.86 10.97 5.31
N HIS A 208 19.45 10.33 6.32
CA HIS A 208 20.90 10.40 6.56
C HIS A 208 21.67 9.13 6.17
N LYS A 209 21.02 7.97 6.09
CA LYS A 209 21.67 6.71 5.68
C LYS A 209 21.50 6.44 4.19
N THR A 210 22.50 5.79 3.59
CA THR A 210 22.49 5.37 2.17
C THR A 210 22.73 3.88 1.98
N THR A 211 23.01 3.15 3.07
CA THR A 211 23.17 1.70 3.03
C THR A 211 21.80 1.05 2.91
N ALA A 212 21.46 0.54 1.73
CA ALA A 212 20.14 -0.01 1.43
C ALA A 212 20.22 -1.43 0.85
N GLY A 213 19.22 -2.25 1.12
CA GLY A 213 19.09 -3.62 0.62
C GLY A 213 20.27 -4.48 1.05
N ASN A 214 20.48 -4.65 2.35
CA ASN A 214 21.61 -5.43 2.89
C ASN A 214 21.35 -6.94 2.93
N THR A 215 20.11 -7.34 2.72
CA THR A 215 19.70 -8.74 2.75
C THR A 215 19.24 -9.15 1.36
N LEU A 216 19.83 -10.21 0.81
CA LEU A 216 19.33 -10.91 -0.37
C LEU A 216 18.73 -12.23 0.09
N LEU A 217 17.55 -12.57 -0.43
CA LEU A 217 16.83 -13.76 -0.03
C LEU A 217 16.89 -14.83 -1.13
N ASP A 218 16.85 -16.08 -0.68
CA ASP A 218 16.44 -17.17 -1.55
C ASP A 218 14.91 -17.24 -1.55
N ILE A 219 14.32 -16.99 -2.71
CA ILE A 219 12.87 -16.85 -2.88
C ILE A 219 12.38 -18.01 -3.74
N ASP A 220 11.47 -18.79 -3.16
CA ASP A 220 10.60 -19.68 -3.90
C ASP A 220 9.57 -18.86 -4.71
N TYR A 221 9.83 -18.71 -6.01
CA TYR A 221 8.95 -17.96 -6.92
C TYR A 221 7.65 -18.69 -7.25
N ASP A 222 7.56 -20.01 -7.03
CA ASP A 222 6.31 -20.74 -7.21
C ASP A 222 5.34 -20.38 -6.08
N ARG A 223 5.83 -20.41 -4.84
CA ARG A 223 5.06 -19.95 -3.68
C ARG A 223 4.74 -18.46 -3.74
N TYR A 224 5.68 -17.64 -4.21
CA TYR A 224 5.40 -16.22 -4.42
C TYR A 224 4.27 -16.04 -5.43
N ALA A 225 4.34 -16.68 -6.60
CA ALA A 225 3.28 -16.58 -7.61
C ALA A 225 1.92 -17.02 -7.09
N GLU A 226 1.85 -18.15 -6.37
CA GLU A 226 0.61 -18.63 -5.76
C GLU A 226 0.07 -17.63 -4.73
N GLY A 227 0.94 -17.11 -3.85
CA GLY A 227 0.58 -16.13 -2.84
C GLY A 227 0.03 -14.82 -3.40
N GLU A 228 0.39 -14.43 -4.63
CA GLU A 228 -0.26 -13.32 -5.33
C GLU A 228 -1.60 -13.74 -5.96
N ALA A 229 -1.67 -14.94 -6.54
CA ALA A 229 -2.83 -15.45 -7.29
C ALA A 229 -4.02 -15.89 -6.44
N VAL A 230 -3.80 -16.17 -5.14
CA VAL A 230 -4.88 -16.44 -4.17
C VAL A 230 -5.74 -15.20 -3.88
N LEU A 231 -5.22 -14.01 -4.15
CA LEU A 231 -5.95 -12.77 -3.99
C LEU A 231 -6.71 -12.43 -5.29
N GLY A 232 -7.99 -12.12 -5.15
CA GLY A 232 -8.79 -11.46 -6.19
C GLY A 232 -8.45 -9.97 -6.19
N TRP A 233 -8.07 -9.44 -7.37
CA TRP A 233 -7.77 -8.03 -7.55
C TRP A 233 -8.91 -7.39 -8.30
N LEU A 234 -9.53 -6.38 -7.69
CA LEU A 234 -10.59 -5.61 -8.32
C LEU A 234 -10.32 -4.13 -8.20
N ASN A 235 -10.29 -3.43 -9.33
CA ASN A 235 -10.38 -1.98 -9.42
C ASN A 235 -11.64 -1.64 -10.22
N ALA A 236 -12.55 -0.90 -9.62
CA ALA A 236 -13.76 -0.48 -10.29
C ALA A 236 -14.02 1.00 -10.08
N ARG A 237 -14.59 1.63 -11.10
CA ARG A 237 -15.00 3.03 -11.10
C ARG A 237 -16.44 3.15 -11.54
N PHE A 238 -17.20 3.98 -10.83
CA PHE A 238 -18.60 4.21 -11.06
C PHE A 238 -18.86 5.71 -11.14
N GLU A 239 -19.64 6.10 -12.14
CA GLU A 239 -20.22 7.44 -12.18
C GLU A 239 -21.63 7.37 -11.60
N LEU A 240 -21.87 8.18 -10.57
CA LEU A 240 -23.04 8.09 -9.68
C LEU A 240 -23.87 9.38 -9.73
N ARG A 241 -25.18 9.24 -9.55
CA ARG A 241 -26.10 10.37 -9.36
C ARG A 241 -27.00 10.16 -8.17
N THR A 242 -27.32 11.22 -7.46
CA THR A 242 -28.33 11.19 -6.39
C THR A 242 -29.25 12.40 -6.44
N THR A 243 -30.50 12.22 -6.03
CA THR A 243 -31.50 13.29 -5.91
C THR A 243 -31.81 13.66 -4.46
N ALA A 244 -31.46 12.81 -3.50
CA ALA A 244 -31.75 13.01 -2.08
C ALA A 244 -30.82 12.27 -1.10
N GLY A 245 -29.83 11.51 -1.60
CA GLY A 245 -28.93 10.69 -0.80
C GLY A 245 -27.67 11.44 -0.37
N THR A 246 -27.07 11.01 0.74
CA THR A 246 -25.77 11.53 1.19
C THR A 246 -24.65 10.56 0.80
N TRP A 247 -23.58 11.07 0.21
CA TRP A 247 -22.43 10.25 -0.21
C TRP A 247 -21.72 9.57 0.95
N ARG A 248 -21.75 10.20 2.13
CA ARG A 248 -21.22 9.61 3.37
C ARG A 248 -21.99 8.36 3.76
N THR A 249 -23.31 8.45 3.92
CA THR A 249 -24.14 7.32 4.34
C THR A 249 -24.08 6.19 3.30
N PHE A 250 -23.98 6.53 2.01
CA PHE A 250 -23.73 5.55 0.95
C PHE A 250 -22.41 4.80 1.11
N ALA A 251 -21.30 5.53 1.30
CA ALA A 251 -19.99 4.93 1.50
C ALA A 251 -19.94 4.08 2.79
N GLU A 252 -20.52 4.56 3.88
CA GLU A 252 -20.69 3.83 5.16
C GLU A 252 -21.47 2.53 4.95
N ALA A 253 -22.60 2.58 4.25
CA ALA A 253 -23.42 1.42 3.96
C ALA A 253 -22.68 0.37 3.12
N ILE A 254 -22.02 0.78 2.03
CA ILE A 254 -21.22 -0.14 1.19
C ILE A 254 -20.14 -0.81 2.02
N MET A 255 -19.34 -0.02 2.75
CA MET A 255 -18.20 -0.56 3.48
C MET A 255 -18.62 -1.49 4.61
N THR A 256 -19.71 -1.16 5.32
CA THR A 256 -20.29 -2.02 6.36
C THR A 256 -20.81 -3.34 5.77
N ARG A 257 -21.52 -3.27 4.63
CA ARG A 257 -22.01 -4.48 3.94
C ARG A 257 -20.87 -5.36 3.46
N LEU A 258 -19.85 -4.78 2.84
CA LEU A 258 -18.67 -5.50 2.39
C LEU A 258 -17.97 -6.19 3.56
N HIS A 259 -17.76 -5.46 4.66
CA HIS A 259 -17.15 -6.01 5.87
C HIS A 259 -17.92 -7.23 6.40
N HIS A 260 -19.25 -7.13 6.53
CA HIS A 260 -20.11 -8.24 6.92
C HIS A 260 -20.03 -9.41 5.94
N GLN A 261 -20.15 -9.15 4.64
CA GLN A 261 -20.15 -10.18 3.60
C GLN A 261 -18.83 -10.95 3.50
N PHE A 262 -17.69 -10.28 3.72
CA PHE A 262 -16.39 -10.93 3.79
C PHE A 262 -16.23 -11.74 5.08
N ALA A 263 -16.69 -11.22 6.22
CA ALA A 263 -16.64 -11.93 7.50
C ALA A 263 -17.49 -13.21 7.48
N GLU A 264 -18.74 -13.14 7.02
CA GLU A 264 -19.64 -14.30 6.92
C GLU A 264 -19.09 -15.44 6.04
N ARG A 265 -18.36 -15.08 4.98
CA ARG A 265 -17.75 -16.02 4.05
C ARG A 265 -16.34 -16.46 4.46
N ASN A 266 -15.82 -15.94 5.58
CA ASN A 266 -14.44 -16.13 6.01
C ASN A 266 -13.43 -15.79 4.90
N LEU A 267 -13.59 -14.64 4.24
CA LEU A 267 -12.70 -14.18 3.17
C LEU A 267 -11.66 -13.20 3.72
N PRO A 268 -10.37 -13.58 3.82
CA PRO A 268 -9.30 -12.72 4.30
C PRO A 268 -9.16 -11.45 3.46
N ILE A 269 -9.19 -10.30 4.14
CA ILE A 269 -9.06 -8.99 3.51
C ILE A 269 -7.60 -8.53 3.55
N GLY A 270 -6.98 -8.45 2.37
CA GLY A 270 -5.74 -7.72 2.19
C GLY A 270 -5.97 -6.23 2.45
N HIS A 271 -6.81 -5.61 1.62
CA HIS A 271 -7.42 -4.31 1.86
C HIS A 271 -8.64 -4.07 0.96
N VAL A 272 -9.54 -3.19 1.38
CA VAL A 272 -10.51 -2.52 0.51
C VAL A 272 -10.38 -1.03 0.72
N LYS A 273 -10.25 -0.27 -0.36
CA LYS A 273 -10.18 1.19 -0.37
C LYS A 273 -11.28 1.71 -1.27
N LEU A 274 -11.99 2.73 -0.82
CA LEU A 274 -13.06 3.39 -1.56
C LEU A 274 -12.84 4.89 -1.47
N ILE A 275 -12.96 5.57 -2.61
CA ILE A 275 -12.99 7.02 -2.70
C ILE A 275 -14.29 7.44 -3.37
N VAL A 276 -14.99 8.41 -2.79
CA VAL A 276 -16.09 9.12 -3.45
C VAL A 276 -15.67 10.57 -3.61
N GLU A 277 -15.72 11.08 -4.83
CA GLU A 277 -15.27 12.43 -5.15
C GLU A 277 -16.31 13.20 -5.95
N SER A 278 -16.45 14.48 -5.62
CA SER A 278 -17.08 15.51 -6.46
C SER A 278 -16.01 16.55 -6.83
N GLU A 279 -16.42 17.64 -7.49
CA GLU A 279 -15.50 18.69 -7.94
C GLU A 279 -14.62 19.27 -6.82
N SER A 280 -15.16 19.39 -5.59
CA SER A 280 -14.44 20.04 -4.46
C SER A 280 -14.34 19.18 -3.20
N GLN A 281 -15.03 18.05 -3.14
CA GLN A 281 -15.14 17.24 -1.91
C GLN A 281 -14.74 15.79 -2.16
N VAL A 282 -14.33 15.13 -1.07
CA VAL A 282 -13.86 13.76 -1.13
C VAL A 282 -14.14 13.04 0.17
N LEU A 283 -14.54 11.78 0.03
CA LEU A 283 -14.61 10.81 1.11
C LEU A 283 -13.65 9.68 0.79
N PHE A 284 -12.91 9.25 1.80
CA PHE A 284 -12.07 8.08 1.74
C PHE A 284 -12.56 7.08 2.76
N ALA A 285 -12.67 5.82 2.35
CA ALA A 285 -12.97 4.72 3.23
C ALA A 285 -11.95 3.60 3.05
N ASN A 286 -11.57 2.96 4.15
CA ASN A 286 -10.66 1.83 4.13
C ASN A 286 -11.10 0.73 5.09
N LEU A 287 -10.89 -0.51 4.67
CA LEU A 287 -11.13 -1.72 5.45
C LEU A 287 -9.90 -2.61 5.33
N THR A 288 -9.34 -3.03 6.46
CA THR A 288 -8.14 -3.86 6.54
C THR A 288 -8.36 -4.98 7.54
N GLY A 289 -8.71 -6.16 7.03
CA GLY A 289 -9.15 -7.28 7.85
C GLY A 289 -10.63 -7.19 8.25
N THR A 290 -11.14 -8.25 8.87
CA THR A 290 -12.52 -8.37 9.35
C THR A 290 -12.66 -8.03 10.85
N GLU A 291 -11.55 -7.83 11.55
CA GLU A 291 -11.53 -7.52 13.00
C GLU A 291 -11.68 -6.01 13.29
N ILE A 292 -11.51 -5.16 12.27
CA ILE A 292 -11.53 -3.70 12.41
C ILE A 292 -12.67 -3.14 11.57
N GLU A 293 -13.50 -2.32 12.22
CA GLU A 293 -14.56 -1.55 11.54
C GLU A 293 -13.99 -0.68 10.41
N PRO A 294 -14.76 -0.48 9.31
CA PRO A 294 -14.37 0.44 8.25
C PRO A 294 -14.07 1.84 8.80
N LYS A 295 -12.92 2.40 8.42
CA LYS A 295 -12.58 3.79 8.73
C LYS A 295 -12.97 4.68 7.57
N ILE A 296 -13.64 5.80 7.87
CA ILE A 296 -14.10 6.75 6.86
C ILE A 296 -13.66 8.16 7.25
N ARG A 297 -13.11 8.89 6.28
CA ARG A 297 -12.53 10.24 6.44
C ARG A 297 -12.95 11.16 5.31
N GLY A 298 -12.71 12.45 5.53
CA GLY A 298 -13.14 13.51 4.62
C GLY A 298 -14.56 13.97 4.92
N GLU A 299 -15.03 14.97 4.21
CA GLU A 299 -16.39 15.49 4.32
C GLU A 299 -16.94 15.74 2.92
N MET A 300 -18.23 15.47 2.75
CA MET A 300 -18.90 15.66 1.47
C MET A 300 -20.36 16.04 1.71
N THR A 301 -20.75 17.18 1.16
CA THR A 301 -22.14 17.62 1.09
C THR A 301 -22.85 16.94 -0.06
N SER A 302 -24.19 16.94 -0.04
CA SER A 302 -25.01 16.30 -1.08
C SER A 302 -24.84 17.01 -2.42
N THR A 303 -23.92 16.54 -3.26
CA THR A 303 -23.82 16.94 -4.68
C THR A 303 -24.65 15.98 -5.54
N PRO A 304 -25.31 16.44 -6.63
CA PRO A 304 -26.10 15.56 -7.48
C PRO A 304 -25.28 14.49 -8.21
N HIS A 305 -23.97 14.74 -8.37
CA HIS A 305 -23.02 13.90 -9.09
C HIS A 305 -21.82 13.58 -8.20
N ALA A 306 -21.33 12.35 -8.31
CA ALA A 306 -20.06 11.93 -7.75
C ALA A 306 -19.46 10.79 -8.58
N THR A 307 -18.14 10.70 -8.57
CA THR A 307 -17.42 9.52 -9.04
C THR A 307 -17.04 8.69 -7.82
N MET A 308 -17.24 7.37 -7.87
CA MET A 308 -16.74 6.44 -6.88
C MET A 308 -15.68 5.53 -7.52
N THR A 309 -14.54 5.36 -6.85
CA THR A 309 -13.55 4.34 -7.20
C THR A 309 -13.36 3.41 -6.02
N ILE A 310 -13.38 2.11 -6.26
CA ILE A 310 -13.13 1.06 -5.26
C ILE A 310 -11.99 0.17 -5.74
N ASN A 311 -11.03 -0.08 -4.85
CA ASN A 311 -9.98 -1.06 -5.05
C ASN A 311 -10.06 -2.10 -3.94
N ALA A 312 -10.11 -3.38 -4.28
CA ALA A 312 -10.22 -4.48 -3.34
C ALA A 312 -9.20 -5.57 -3.64
N ARG A 313 -8.55 -6.05 -2.58
CA ARG A 313 -7.62 -7.18 -2.57
C ARG A 313 -8.07 -8.12 -1.46
N VAL A 314 -8.75 -9.20 -1.85
CA VAL A 314 -9.40 -10.15 -0.94
C VAL A 314 -9.10 -11.55 -1.41
N GLU A 315 -8.87 -12.48 -0.49
CA GLU A 315 -8.54 -13.87 -0.81
C GLU A 315 -9.78 -14.63 -1.29
N THR A 316 -10.08 -14.49 -2.58
CA THR A 316 -11.23 -15.05 -3.31
C THR A 316 -10.97 -14.92 -4.82
N SER A 317 -11.83 -15.51 -5.67
CA SER A 317 -11.71 -15.32 -7.13
C SER A 317 -12.13 -13.90 -7.55
N PRO A 318 -11.58 -13.35 -8.64
CA PRO A 318 -12.00 -12.03 -9.15
C PRO A 318 -13.50 -11.97 -9.49
N GLU A 319 -14.08 -13.09 -9.94
CA GLU A 319 -15.50 -13.20 -10.27
C GLU A 319 -16.38 -13.11 -9.01
N GLU A 320 -16.03 -13.85 -7.96
CA GLU A 320 -16.73 -13.80 -6.67
C GLU A 320 -16.58 -12.41 -6.03
N LEU A 321 -15.38 -11.84 -6.03
CA LEU A 321 -15.13 -10.48 -5.52
C LEU A 321 -15.98 -9.43 -6.25
N ARG A 322 -16.10 -9.53 -7.57
CA ARG A 322 -16.96 -8.65 -8.37
C ARG A 322 -18.43 -8.80 -7.97
N GLN A 323 -18.91 -10.03 -7.78
CA GLN A 323 -20.28 -10.28 -7.37
C GLN A 323 -20.59 -9.68 -6.00
N ILE A 324 -19.69 -9.88 -5.02
CA ILE A 324 -19.82 -9.31 -3.67
C ILE A 324 -19.90 -7.77 -3.73
N ILE A 325 -18.97 -7.13 -4.45
CA ILE A 325 -18.95 -5.66 -4.57
C ILE A 325 -20.18 -5.13 -5.27
N TRP A 326 -20.62 -5.79 -6.35
CA TRP A 326 -21.82 -5.40 -7.06
C TRP A 326 -23.08 -5.52 -6.18
N GLN A 327 -23.22 -6.62 -5.44
CA GLN A 327 -24.34 -6.81 -4.51
C GLN A 327 -24.35 -5.75 -3.41
N ALA A 328 -23.20 -5.46 -2.79
CA ALA A 328 -23.09 -4.44 -1.76
C ALA A 328 -23.48 -3.05 -2.28
N LEU A 329 -23.10 -2.73 -3.52
CA LEU A 329 -23.47 -1.49 -4.18
C LEU A 329 -24.99 -1.42 -4.45
N GLN A 330 -25.58 -2.46 -5.03
CA GLN A 330 -27.03 -2.50 -5.31
C GLN A 330 -27.89 -2.42 -4.03
N GLN A 331 -27.42 -3.01 -2.94
CA GLN A 331 -28.12 -2.98 -1.65
C GLN A 331 -27.92 -1.67 -0.87
N SER A 332 -27.02 -0.81 -1.33
CA SER A 332 -26.73 0.49 -0.70
C SER A 332 -27.19 1.67 -1.54
N SER A 333 -27.75 1.42 -2.73
CA SER A 333 -28.05 2.45 -3.72
C SER A 333 -29.42 3.12 -3.56
N ASP A 334 -29.99 3.17 -2.35
CA ASP A 334 -31.27 3.84 -2.11
C ASP A 334 -31.14 5.34 -2.45
N GLY A 335 -31.80 5.76 -3.53
CA GLY A 335 -31.70 7.14 -4.04
C GLY A 335 -30.39 7.46 -4.78
N ILE A 336 -29.57 6.45 -5.10
CA ILE A 336 -28.32 6.58 -5.85
C ILE A 336 -28.38 5.72 -7.11
N ASN A 337 -28.11 6.31 -8.27
CA ASN A 337 -28.12 5.60 -9.54
C ASN A 337 -26.70 5.51 -10.11
N VAL A 338 -26.31 4.31 -10.52
CA VAL A 338 -25.11 4.08 -11.33
C VAL A 338 -25.49 4.22 -12.80
N TYR A 339 -24.77 5.04 -13.56
CA TYR A 339 -25.04 5.20 -14.99
C TYR A 339 -23.84 4.86 -15.88
N GLN A 340 -22.63 4.79 -15.30
CA GLN A 340 -21.46 4.25 -15.98
C GLN A 340 -20.63 3.45 -15.00
N GLU A 341 -20.09 2.34 -15.48
CA GLU A 341 -19.19 1.47 -14.74
C GLU A 341 -17.97 1.09 -15.58
N GLN A 342 -16.85 0.96 -14.90
CA GLN A 342 -15.61 0.42 -15.45
C GLN A 342 -15.08 -0.58 -14.44
N TRP A 343 -14.81 -1.80 -14.91
CA TRP A 343 -14.33 -2.89 -14.08
C TRP A 343 -13.00 -3.40 -14.60
N ASN A 344 -12.05 -3.60 -13.70
CA ASN A 344 -10.82 -4.34 -13.93
C ASN A 344 -10.70 -5.38 -12.83
N CYS A 345 -10.85 -6.65 -13.19
CA CYS A 345 -10.79 -7.79 -12.29
C CYS A 345 -9.70 -8.71 -12.80
N LEU A 346 -8.70 -9.04 -11.97
CA LEU A 346 -7.58 -9.86 -12.39
C LEU A 346 -7.07 -10.74 -11.26
N LYS A 347 -6.31 -11.77 -11.64
CA LYS A 347 -5.35 -12.44 -10.78
C LYS A 347 -3.95 -12.05 -11.26
N PRO A 348 -3.04 -11.70 -10.34
CA PRO A 348 -1.64 -11.49 -10.68
C PRO A 348 -1.06 -12.67 -11.46
N GLY A 349 -0.24 -12.35 -12.45
CA GLY A 349 0.60 -13.35 -13.11
C GLY A 349 1.79 -13.73 -12.23
N ARG A 350 2.58 -14.70 -12.69
CA ARG A 350 3.85 -15.04 -12.06
C ARG A 350 4.79 -13.82 -12.08
N PRO A 351 5.46 -13.47 -10.96
CA PRO A 351 6.47 -12.44 -10.96
C PRO A 351 7.66 -12.82 -11.85
N GLU A 352 7.94 -12.00 -12.85
CA GLU A 352 9.08 -12.13 -13.76
C GLU A 352 9.90 -10.83 -13.70
N PRO A 353 10.81 -10.70 -12.70
CA PRO A 353 11.51 -9.45 -12.50
C PRO A 353 12.48 -9.15 -13.65
N THR A 354 12.55 -7.88 -14.07
CA THR A 354 13.46 -7.43 -15.13
C THR A 354 14.93 -7.70 -14.77
N TYR A 355 15.26 -7.57 -13.48
CA TYR A 355 16.57 -7.85 -12.92
C TYR A 355 16.41 -8.61 -11.61
N ARG A 356 17.35 -9.51 -11.31
CA ARG A 356 17.48 -10.14 -10.00
C ARG A 356 18.94 -10.41 -9.71
N TYR A 357 19.50 -9.69 -8.73
CA TYR A 357 20.91 -9.82 -8.37
C TYR A 357 21.11 -10.91 -7.34
N SER A 358 22.16 -11.71 -7.50
CA SER A 358 22.59 -12.72 -6.53
C SER A 358 23.64 -12.21 -5.54
N GLU A 359 24.19 -11.02 -5.78
CA GLU A 359 25.24 -10.41 -4.96
C GLU A 359 24.92 -8.94 -4.67
N LEU A 360 25.40 -8.45 -3.52
CA LEU A 360 25.22 -7.06 -3.12
C LEU A 360 26.09 -6.14 -3.98
N VAL A 361 25.49 -5.07 -4.48
CA VAL A 361 26.19 -4.00 -5.18
C VAL A 361 26.68 -2.99 -4.15
N ALA A 362 27.95 -2.60 -4.30
CA ALA A 362 28.64 -1.64 -3.45
C ALA A 362 28.06 -0.22 -3.54
#